data_AF-A0A250KSE1-F1
#
_entry.id   AF-A0A250KSE1-F1
#
_cell.length_a   1.000
_cell.length_b   1.000
_cell.length_c   1.000
_cell.angle_alpha   90.00
_cell.angle_beta   90.00
_cell.angle_gamma   90.00
#
_symmetry.space_group_name_H-M   'P 1'
#
loop_
_entity.id
_entity.type
_entity.pdbx_description
1 polymer ?
#
loop_
_entity_poly.entity_id
_entity_poly.type
_entity_poly.pdbx_seq_one_letter_code
_entity_poly.pdbx_strand_id
1 'polypeptide(L)'
;MAGKRSFADNLCEEFEMTPEQEAQLRAFLASLPEMSVDQLFEALHKARCSKAAAPEDAAPYWRALMIGVGEQLHRRLGPGALQEYATRYNIG
;
A
#
# COMPACT_ATOMS: atom_id res chain seq x y z
N MET A 1 25.86 -6.45 -14.52
CA MET A 1 24.40 -6.64 -14.61
C MET A 1 23.76 -5.79 -13.53
N ALA A 2 23.09 -4.69 -13.89
CA ALA A 2 22.32 -3.92 -12.92
C ALA A 2 21.11 -4.75 -12.51
N GLY A 3 21.09 -5.27 -11.27
CA GLY A 3 19.95 -5.99 -10.75
C GLY A 3 18.71 -5.08 -10.78
N LYS A 4 17.60 -5.56 -11.34
CA LYS A 4 16.33 -4.82 -11.30
C LYS A 4 15.94 -4.65 -9.83
N ARG A 5 15.95 -3.41 -9.34
CA ARG A 5 15.54 -3.03 -7.99
C ARG A 5 14.05 -3.39 -7.82
N SER A 6 13.66 -4.00 -6.71
CA SER A 6 12.27 -4.43 -6.52
C SER A 6 11.36 -3.23 -6.27
N PHE A 7 10.06 -3.38 -6.52
CA PHE A 7 9.09 -2.31 -6.23
C PHE A 7 9.10 -1.90 -4.76
N ALA A 8 9.26 -2.86 -3.83
CA ALA A 8 9.40 -2.57 -2.42
C ALA A 8 10.67 -1.78 -2.09
N ASP A 9 11.79 -2.07 -2.76
CA ASP A 9 13.03 -1.29 -2.58
C ASP A 9 12.85 0.17 -3.00
N ASN A 10 12.17 0.42 -4.12
CA ASN A 10 11.92 1.78 -4.58
C ASN A 10 11.09 2.57 -3.57
N LEU A 11 10.05 1.94 -2.99
CA LEU A 11 9.26 2.59 -1.94
C LEU A 11 10.08 2.83 -0.66
N CYS A 12 10.94 1.91 -0.26
CA CYS A 12 11.82 2.11 0.90
C CYS A 12 12.82 3.26 0.71
N GLU A 13 13.30 3.49 -0.51
CA GLU A 13 14.24 4.57 -0.82
C GLU A 13 13.53 5.93 -1.00
N GLU A 14 12.31 5.93 -1.52
CA GLU A 14 11.51 7.16 -1.73
C GLU A 14 10.97 7.75 -0.42
N PHE A 15 10.64 6.89 0.55
CA PHE A 15 10.07 7.28 1.83
C PHE A 15 11.12 7.17 2.93
N GLU A 16 11.43 8.27 3.62
CA GLU A 16 12.29 8.26 4.82
C GLU A 16 11.63 7.41 5.92
N MET A 17 11.94 6.12 5.92
CA MET A 17 11.42 5.12 6.84
C MET A 17 12.52 4.62 7.78
N THR A 18 12.11 4.17 8.96
CA THR A 18 13.02 3.43 9.83
C THR A 18 13.26 2.02 9.26
N PRO A 19 14.39 1.35 9.59
CA PRO A 19 14.65 -0.02 9.17
C PRO A 19 13.53 -1.00 9.57
N GLU A 20 12.87 -0.75 10.69
CA GLU A 20 11.73 -1.54 11.14
C GLU A 20 10.51 -1.34 10.21
N GLN A 21 10.18 -0.10 9.85
CA GLN A 21 9.11 0.21 8.91
C GLN A 21 9.40 -0.39 7.53
N GLU A 22 10.65 -0.33 7.05
CA GLU A 22 11.03 -0.98 5.80
C GLU A 22 10.82 -2.49 5.84
N ALA A 23 11.24 -3.16 6.92
CA ALA A 23 11.06 -4.61 7.08
C ALA A 23 9.57 -4.98 7.11
N GLN A 24 8.76 -4.22 7.85
CA GLN A 24 7.31 -4.40 7.91
C GLN A 24 6.66 -4.18 6.53
N LEU A 25 7.04 -3.13 5.81
CA LEU A 25 6.53 -2.83 4.48
C LEU A 25 6.87 -3.97 3.50
N ARG A 26 8.13 -4.41 3.47
CA ARG A 26 8.58 -5.50 2.59
C ARG A 26 7.80 -6.78 2.83
N ALA A 27 7.65 -7.17 4.10
CA ALA A 27 6.88 -8.37 4.46
C ALA A 27 5.41 -8.24 4.03
N PHE A 28 4.80 -7.08 4.25
CA PHE A 28 3.43 -6.84 3.84
C PHE A 28 3.25 -6.87 2.32
N LEU A 29 4.11 -6.19 1.56
CA LEU A 29 4.06 -6.14 0.09
C LEU A 29 4.25 -7.54 -0.53
N ALA A 30 5.09 -8.38 0.09
CA ALA A 30 5.29 -9.76 -0.35
C ALA A 30 4.02 -10.63 -0.21
N SER A 31 3.12 -10.30 0.73
CA SER A 31 1.87 -11.04 0.94
C SER A 31 0.71 -10.60 0.03
N LEU A 32 0.79 -9.42 -0.60
CA LEU A 32 -0.28 -8.86 -1.46
C LEU A 32 -0.74 -9.77 -2.61
N PRO A 33 0.15 -10.55 -3.28
CA PRO A 33 -0.28 -11.47 -4.33
C PRO A 33 -1.26 -12.55 -3.86
N GLU A 34 -1.17 -12.95 -2.59
CA GLU A 34 -1.99 -14.02 -2.00
C GLU A 34 -3.31 -13.51 -1.41
N MET A 35 -3.40 -12.21 -1.12
CA MET A 35 -4.64 -11.61 -0.60
C MET A 35 -5.75 -11.62 -1.64
N SER A 36 -7.00 -11.78 -1.20
CA SER A 36 -8.19 -11.57 -2.03
C SER A 36 -8.39 -10.09 -2.39
N VAL A 37 -9.22 -9.79 -3.39
CA VAL A 37 -9.57 -8.40 -3.73
C VAL A 37 -10.21 -7.67 -2.56
N ASP A 38 -11.08 -8.34 -1.79
CA ASP A 38 -11.72 -7.75 -0.62
C ASP A 38 -10.71 -7.42 0.48
N GLN A 39 -9.75 -8.32 0.73
CA GLN A 39 -8.66 -8.07 1.68
C GLN A 39 -7.79 -6.90 1.27
N LEU A 40 -7.53 -6.73 -0.04
CA LEU A 40 -6.80 -5.57 -0.55
C LEU A 40 -7.56 -4.26 -0.34
N PHE A 41 -8.87 -4.22 -0.58
CA PHE A 41 -9.67 -3.03 -0.30
C PHE A 41 -9.71 -2.71 1.19
N GLU A 42 -9.86 -3.72 2.04
CA GLU A 42 -9.81 -3.56 3.49
C GLU A 42 -8.44 -3.03 3.95
N ALA A 43 -7.35 -3.57 3.41
CA ALA A 43 -6.00 -3.09 3.68
C ALA A 43 -5.83 -1.62 3.26
N LEU A 44 -6.30 -1.24 2.07
CA LEU A 44 -6.25 0.14 1.58
C LEU A 44 -7.03 1.08 2.51
N HIS A 45 -8.24 0.68 2.91
CA HIS A 45 -9.08 1.49 3.79
C HIS A 45 -8.45 1.65 5.18
N LYS A 46 -7.96 0.55 5.78
CA LYS A 46 -7.24 0.60 7.05
C LYS A 46 -6.01 1.49 6.97
N ALA A 47 -5.20 1.36 5.91
CA ALA A 47 -4.02 2.19 5.71
C ALA A 47 -4.35 3.68 5.62
N ARG A 48 -5.43 4.03 4.90
CA ARG A 48 -5.91 5.41 4.79
C ARG A 48 -6.35 5.96 6.14
N CYS A 49 -7.13 5.20 6.91
CA CYS A 49 -7.59 5.58 8.24
C CYS A 49 -6.41 5.72 9.22
N SER A 50 -5.48 4.76 9.22
CA SER A 50 -4.27 4.81 10.04
C SER A 50 -3.40 6.01 9.69
N LYS A 51 -3.19 6.31 8.40
CA LYS A 51 -2.43 7.51 7.98
C LYS A 51 -3.05 8.81 8.49
N ALA A 52 -4.39 8.89 8.53
CA ALA A 52 -5.09 10.08 9.01
C ALA A 52 -4.94 10.29 10.52
N ALA A 53 -4.76 9.21 11.28
CA ALA A 53 -4.57 9.23 12.73
C ALA A 53 -3.10 9.16 13.16
N ALA A 54 -2.18 8.86 12.24
CA ALA A 54 -0.78 8.61 12.54
C ALA A 54 0.00 9.92 12.82
N PRO A 55 1.00 9.86 13.72
CA PRO A 55 2.00 10.91 13.83
C PRO A 55 2.83 11.04 12.54
N GLU A 56 3.49 12.19 12.35
CA GLU A 56 4.19 12.52 11.10
C GLU A 56 5.31 11.52 10.74
N ASP A 57 5.99 10.95 11.73
CA ASP A 57 7.05 9.95 11.59
C ASP A 57 6.55 8.56 11.13
N ALA A 58 5.26 8.27 11.32
CA ALA A 58 4.61 7.06 10.80
C ALA A 58 3.93 7.28 9.44
N ALA A 59 3.78 8.52 8.99
CA ALA A 59 3.15 8.85 7.71
C ALA A 59 3.86 8.25 6.47
N PRO A 60 5.20 8.17 6.40
CA PRO A 60 5.92 7.56 5.27
C PRO A 60 5.52 6.10 5.04
N TYR A 61 5.50 5.29 6.12
CA TYR A 61 5.09 3.89 6.06
C TYR A 61 3.68 3.71 5.50
N TRP A 62 2.69 4.46 6.02
CA TRP A 62 1.32 4.34 5.56
C TRP A 62 1.12 4.81 4.12
N ARG A 63 1.87 5.83 3.67
CA ARG A 63 1.89 6.27 2.27
C ARG A 63 2.41 5.15 1.35
N ALA A 64 3.56 4.56 1.69
CA ALA A 64 4.16 3.48 0.92
C ALA A 64 3.23 2.25 0.85
N LEU A 65 2.60 1.89 1.97
CA LEU A 65 1.65 0.77 2.03
C LEU A 65 0.43 1.01 1.14
N MET A 66 -0.18 2.20 1.18
CA MET A 66 -1.29 2.54 0.29
C MET A 66 -0.90 2.48 -1.19
N ILE A 67 0.31 2.92 -1.56
CA ILE A 67 0.80 2.86 -2.94
C ILE A 67 0.91 1.39 -3.38
N GLY A 68 1.51 0.52 -2.56
CA GLY A 68 1.65 -0.88 -2.91
C GLY A 68 0.31 -1.63 -3.01
N VAL A 69 -0.63 -1.37 -2.10
CA VAL A 69 -1.98 -1.94 -2.19
C VAL A 69 -2.73 -1.40 -3.40
N GLY A 70 -2.62 -0.09 -3.67
CA GLY A 70 -3.24 0.56 -4.82
C GLY A 70 -2.74 0.02 -6.15
N GLU A 71 -1.43 -0.18 -6.29
CA GLU A 71 -0.80 -0.83 -7.44
C GLU A 71 -1.35 -2.25 -7.65
N GLN A 72 -1.50 -3.03 -6.59
CA GLN A 72 -2.03 -4.40 -6.68
C GLN A 72 -3.52 -4.42 -7.06
N LEU A 73 -4.32 -3.50 -6.52
CA LEU A 73 -5.72 -3.34 -6.91
C LEU A 73 -5.84 -2.90 -8.38
N HIS A 74 -5.01 -1.95 -8.82
CA HIS A 74 -4.98 -1.48 -10.20
C HIS A 74 -4.61 -2.61 -11.18
N ARG A 75 -3.64 -3.47 -10.83
CA ARG A 75 -3.30 -4.63 -11.67
C ARG A 75 -4.45 -5.62 -11.84
N ARG A 76 -5.32 -5.76 -10.82
CA ARG A 76 -6.42 -6.73 -10.81
C ARG A 76 -7.72 -6.21 -11.42
N LEU A 77 -8.03 -4.93 -11.19
CA LEU A 77 -9.31 -4.32 -11.54
C LEU A 77 -9.19 -3.16 -12.55
N GLY A 78 -7.96 -2.77 -12.89
CA GLY A 78 -7.70 -1.64 -13.78
C GLY A 78 -8.27 -0.33 -13.22
N PRO A 79 -8.80 0.54 -14.10
CA PRO A 79 -9.43 1.81 -13.69
C PRO A 79 -10.63 1.65 -12.75
N GLY A 80 -11.30 0.48 -12.73
CA GLY A 80 -12.47 0.22 -11.90
C GLY A 80 -12.19 0.16 -10.40
N ALA A 81 -10.92 0.00 -9.99
CA ALA A 81 -10.53 -0.08 -8.58
C ALA A 81 -10.98 1.13 -7.75
N LEU A 82 -10.89 2.33 -8.31
CA LEU A 82 -11.26 3.57 -7.61
C LEU A 82 -12.78 3.68 -7.42
N GLN A 83 -13.56 3.34 -8.45
CA GLN A 83 -15.02 3.35 -8.40
C GLN A 83 -15.54 2.32 -7.39
N GLU A 84 -14.97 1.13 -7.39
CA GLU A 84 -15.29 0.06 -6.45
C GLU A 84 -14.97 0.48 -5.00
N TYR A 85 -13.80 1.09 -4.78
CA TYR A 85 -13.43 1.61 -3.46
C TYR A 85 -14.42 2.68 -2.96
N ALA A 86 -14.78 3.65 -3.80
CA ALA A 86 -15.73 4.70 -3.47
C ALA A 86 -17.12 4.12 -3.11
N THR A 87 -17.57 3.12 -3.88
CA THR A 87 -18.84 2.43 -3.67
C THR A 87 -18.85 1.67 -2.34
N ARG A 88 -17.78 0.95 -2.01
CA ARG A 88 -17.70 0.13 -0.78
C ARG A 88 -17.70 0.94 0.50
N TYR A 89 -17.00 2.07 0.51
CA TYR A 89 -16.79 2.87 1.72
C TYR A 89 -17.63 4.15 1.76
N ASN A 90 -18.58 4.30 0.83
CA ASN A 90 -19.45 5.46 0.69
C ASN A 90 -18.66 6.78 0.72
N ILE A 91 -17.54 6.81 -0.02
CA ILE A 91 -16.67 7.98 -0.13
C ILE A 91 -17.08 8.68 -1.43
N GLY A 92 -18.07 9.56 -1.32
CA GLY A 92 -18.63 10.39 -2.39
C GLY A 92 -18.90 11.80 -1.89
#